data_AF-A0A0J9WC16-F1
#
_entry.id   AF-A0A0J9WC16-F1
#
_cell.length_a   1.000
_cell.length_b   1.000
_cell.length_c   1.000
_cell.angle_alpha   90.00
_cell.angle_beta   90.00
_cell.angle_gamma   90.00
#
_symmetry.space_group_name_H-M   'P 1'
#
loop_
_entity.id
_entity.type
_entity.pdbx_description
1 polymer ?
#
loop_
_entity_poly.entity_id
_entity_poly.type
_entity_poly.pdbx_seq_one_letter_code
_entity_poly.pdbx_strand_id
1 'polypeptide(L)' 'MHYSTEGAQWLSDSVSQHIKDLIATFYELADSRELDAGTRMATEVFTKDAVWITANGTFKGDFQKQRQRMVCG' A
#
# COMPACT_ATOMS: atom_id res chain seq x y z
N MET A 1 8.36 -23.96 15.21
CA MET A 1 7.38 -23.27 14.37
C MET A 1 7.31 -24.02 13.04
N HIS A 2 6.29 -24.86 12.83
CA HIS A 2 6.06 -25.53 11.56
C HIS A 2 5.08 -24.65 10.79
N TYR A 3 5.57 -23.87 9.84
CA TYR A 3 4.69 -23.13 8.94
C TYR A 3 4.15 -24.12 7.92
N SER A 4 2.84 -24.31 7.85
CA SER A 4 2.23 -25.11 6.78
C SER A 4 2.34 -24.33 5.48
N THR A 5 3.35 -24.67 4.68
CA THR A 5 3.52 -24.20 3.29
C THR A 5 2.88 -25.16 2.29
N GLU A 6 2.06 -26.09 2.75
CA GLU A 6 1.42 -27.11 1.92
C GLU A 6 0.49 -26.44 0.91
N GLY A 7 0.78 -26.60 -0.38
CA GLY A 7 0.05 -25.94 -1.47
C GLY A 7 0.44 -24.48 -1.75
N ALA A 8 1.38 -23.90 -1.01
CA ALA A 8 1.88 -22.55 -1.29
C ALA A 8 2.76 -22.56 -2.54
N GLN A 9 2.27 -21.96 -3.63
CA GLN A 9 3.05 -21.75 -4.83
C GLN A 9 3.88 -20.47 -4.68
N TRP A 10 5.18 -20.64 -4.45
CA TRP A 10 6.12 -19.54 -4.40
C TRP A 10 6.40 -19.06 -5.83
N LEU A 11 6.30 -17.75 -6.04
CA LEU A 11 6.75 -17.14 -7.28
C LEU A 11 8.27 -17.29 -7.37
N SER A 12 8.74 -18.02 -8.38
CA SER A 12 10.17 -18.20 -8.67
C SER A 12 10.77 -17.01 -9.41
N ASP A 13 9.93 -16.14 -9.96
CA ASP A 13 10.35 -15.01 -10.76
C ASP A 13 10.88 -13.89 -9.88
N SER A 14 12.05 -13.37 -10.24
CA SER A 14 12.62 -12.23 -9.56
C SER A 14 11.74 -11.00 -9.80
N VAL A 15 11.21 -10.43 -8.74
CA VAL A 15 10.55 -9.11 -8.78
C VAL A 15 11.61 -8.06 -9.11
N SER A 16 11.31 -7.18 -10.08
CA SER A 16 12.22 -6.12 -10.48
C SER A 16 12.51 -5.15 -9.32
N GLN A 17 13.68 -4.51 -9.34
CA GLN A 17 14.05 -3.55 -8.29
C GLN A 17 13.03 -2.40 -8.19
N HIS A 18 12.54 -1.92 -9.32
CA HIS A 18 11.53 -0.86 -9.37
C HIS A 18 10.24 -1.20 -8.60
N ILE A 19 9.76 -2.45 -8.67
CA ILE A 19 8.57 -2.87 -7.91
C ILE A 19 8.88 -2.91 -6.41
N LYS A 20 10.09 -3.35 -6.02
CA LYS A 20 10.53 -3.35 -4.62
C LYS A 20 10.61 -1.93 -4.08
N ASP A 21 11.16 -1.00 -4.86
CA ASP A 21 11.25 0.41 -4.50
C ASP A 21 9.86 1.03 -4.33
N LEU A 22 8.91 0.70 -5.23
CA LEU A 22 7.52 1.15 -5.11
C LEU A 22 6.84 0.65 -3.82
N ILE A 23 7.05 -0.62 -3.47
CA ILE A 23 6.53 -1.21 -2.23
C ILE A 23 7.19 -0.54 -1.01
N ALA A 24 8.50 -0.27 -1.06
CA ALA A 24 9.20 0.42 0.01
C ALA A 24 8.62 1.83 0.22
N THR A 25 8.45 2.61 -0.85
CA THR A 25 7.84 3.94 -0.82
C THR A 25 6.43 3.92 -0.22
N PHE A 26 5.62 2.90 -0.53
CA PHE A 26 4.31 2.73 0.09
C PHE A 26 4.40 2.62 1.62
N TYR A 27 5.29 1.76 2.14
CA TYR A 27 5.43 1.59 3.59
C TYR A 27 6.04 2.82 4.27
N GLU A 28 7.03 3.46 3.65
CA GLU A 28 7.61 4.71 4.15
C GLU A 28 6.55 5.81 4.27
N LEU A 29 5.70 5.98 3.27
CA LEU A 29 4.61 6.96 3.28
C LEU A 29 3.48 6.57 4.25
N ALA A 30 3.22 5.27 4.44
CA ALA A 30 2.24 4.79 5.41
C ALA A 30 2.67 5.07 6.85
N ASP A 31 3.95 4.85 7.15
CA ASP A 31 4.54 5.07 8.47
C ASP A 31 4.91 6.54 8.72
N SER A 32 5.06 7.34 7.66
CA SER A 32 5.35 8.77 7.74
C SER A 32 4.22 9.53 8.44
N ARG A 33 4.58 10.36 9.41
CA ARG A 33 3.67 11.28 10.12
C ARG A 33 3.56 12.65 9.44
N GLU A 34 4.20 12.80 8.29
CA GLU A 34 4.14 14.05 7.52
C GLU A 34 2.72 14.28 6.99
N LEU A 35 2.32 15.55 6.97
CA LEU A 35 0.98 15.96 6.56
C LEU A 35 0.69 15.65 5.09
N ASP A 36 1.71 15.70 4.24
CA ASP A 36 1.65 15.48 2.81
C ASP A 36 1.79 14.01 2.40
N ALA A 37 2.18 13.10 3.30
CA ALA A 37 2.39 11.70 2.96
C ALA A 37 1.13 11.02 2.36
N GLY A 38 -0.07 11.49 2.70
CA GLY A 38 -1.31 11.04 2.06
C GLY A 38 -1.45 11.49 0.62
N THR A 39 -1.09 12.75 0.34
CA THR A 39 -1.06 13.29 -1.03
C THR A 39 -0.01 12.58 -1.86
N ARG A 40 1.19 12.37 -1.31
CA ARG A 40 2.28 11.65 -1.98
C ARG A 40 1.89 10.21 -2.26
N MET A 41 1.26 9.51 -1.31
CA MET A 41 0.77 8.14 -1.53
C MET A 41 -0.27 8.09 -2.65
N ALA A 42 -1.17 9.08 -2.72
CA ALA A 42 -2.17 9.19 -3.77
C ALA A 42 -1.57 9.43 -5.17
N THR A 43 -0.47 10.16 -5.27
CA THR A 43 0.13 10.57 -6.56
C THR A 43 1.27 9.68 -7.03
N GLU A 44 2.04 9.11 -6.09
CA GLU A 44 3.28 8.37 -6.37
C GLU A 44 3.06 6.85 -6.35
N VAL A 45 2.08 6.36 -5.58
CA VAL A 45 1.86 4.92 -5.38
C VAL A 45 0.58 4.43 -6.05
N PHE A 46 -0.52 5.17 -5.90
CA PHE A 46 -1.82 4.78 -6.43
C PHE A 46 -2.12 5.43 -7.79
N THR A 47 -2.83 4.69 -8.65
CA THR A 47 -3.45 5.26 -9.84
C THR A 47 -4.79 5.91 -9.47
N LYS A 48 -5.29 6.80 -10.33
CA LYS A 48 -6.56 7.53 -10.10
C LYS A 48 -7.76 6.62 -9.87
N ASP A 49 -7.73 5.42 -10.44
CA ASP A 49 -8.80 4.43 -10.37
C ASP A 49 -8.46 3.27 -9.42
N ALA A 50 -7.40 3.42 -8.61
CA ALA A 50 -6.98 2.37 -7.70
C ALA A 50 -8.02 2.14 -6.60
N VAL A 51 -8.09 0.88 -6.20
CA VAL A 51 -8.96 0.41 -5.12
C VAL A 51 -8.07 -0.15 -4.03
N TRP A 52 -8.14 0.46 -2.84
CA TRP A 52 -7.44 -0.03 -1.66
C TRP A 52 -8.42 -0.75 -0.74
N ILE A 53 -8.16 -2.03 -0.51
CA ILE A 53 -8.97 -2.87 0.36
C ILE A 53 -8.19 -3.09 1.66
N THR A 54 -8.78 -2.69 2.78
CA THR A 54 -8.24 -2.88 4.12
C THR A 54 -9.24 -3.64 4.98
N ALA A 55 -8.81 -4.12 6.15
CA ALA A 55 -9.73 -4.72 7.13
C ALA A 55 -10.85 -3.75 7.57
N ASN A 56 -10.59 -2.44 7.50
CA ASN A 56 -11.52 -1.39 7.93
C ASN A 56 -12.44 -0.89 6.81
N GLY A 57 -12.30 -1.43 5.59
CA GLY A 57 -13.14 -1.07 4.45
C GLY A 57 -12.39 -0.95 3.13
N THR A 58 -13.17 -0.62 2.08
CA THR A 58 -12.67 -0.41 0.72
C THR A 58 -12.71 1.06 0.36
N PHE A 59 -11.58 1.57 -0.12
CA PHE A 59 -11.34 2.95 -0.52
C PHE A 59 -11.12 2.97 -2.03
N LYS A 60 -11.88 3.80 -2.76
CA LYS A 60 -11.81 3.91 -4.23
C LYS A 60 -11.50 5.35 -4.61
N GLY A 61 -10.56 5.53 -5.54
CA GLY A 61 -10.29 6.81 -6.18
C GLY A 61 -9.31 7.72 -5.42
N ASP A 62 -9.39 9.03 -5.71
CA ASP A 62 -8.45 10.07 -5.27
C ASP A 62 -8.19 10.07 -3.74
N PHE A 63 -7.09 9.40 -3.36
CA PHE A 63 -6.67 9.19 -1.97
C PHE A 63 -6.32 10.49 -1.24
N GLN A 64 -6.20 11.63 -1.94
CA GLN A 64 -6.01 12.95 -1.31
C GLN A 64 -7.06 13.26 -0.24
N LYS A 65 -8.30 12.78 -0.40
CA LYS A 65 -9.41 13.11 0.51
C LYS A 65 -9.65 12.09 1.63
N GLN A 66 -8.99 10.94 1.61
CA GLN A 66 -9.38 9.80 2.45
C GLN A 66 -8.50 9.57 3.68
N ARG A 67 -7.30 10.18 3.76
CA ARG A 67 -6.40 10.04 4.92
C ARG A 67 -6.91 10.72 6.20
N GLN A 68 -7.77 11.75 6.11
CA GLN A 68 -8.37 12.38 7.30
C GLN A 68 -9.21 11.41 8.15
N ARG A 69 -9.69 10.30 7.57
CA ARG A 69 -10.42 9.24 8.29
C ARG A 69 -9.54 8.11 8.79
N MET A 70 -8.30 8.01 8.32
CA MET A 70 -7.45 6.83 8.53
C MET A 70 -6.48 6.97 9.71
N VAL A 71 -6.18 8.21 10.13
CA VAL A 71 -5.24 8.50 11.24
C VAL A 71 -5.98 8.70 12.58
N CYS A 72 -7.31 8.83 12.57
CA CYS A 72 -8.14 9.06 13.76
C CYS A 72 -8.94 7.83 14.22
N GLY A 73 -8.50 6.61 13.87
CA GLY A 73 -9.09 5.35 14.31
C GLY A 73 -8.25 4.68 15.38
#